data_AF-A0A162J7Z3-F1
#
_entry.id   AF-A0A162J7Z3-F1
#
_cell.length_a   1.000
_cell.length_b   1.000
_cell.length_c   1.000
_cell.angle_alpha   90.00
_cell.angle_beta   90.00
_cell.angle_gamma   90.00
#
_symmetry.space_group_name_H-M   'P 1'
#
loop_
_entity.id
_entity.type
_entity.pdbx_description
1 polymer ?
#
loop_
_entity_poly.entity_id
_entity_poly.type
_entity_poly.pdbx_seq_one_letter_code
_entity_poly.pdbx_strand_id
1 'polypeptide(L)'
;MLLNSFPSETAIPSRKIEHVDRIAAIISDFGLEDFFSIAYLHRHHEVPEGKVLLGKLVDEGVWTTARAISDIDLKRTHPHVLSVVVQTGSDGSQEIRILPSEFFDGPSQKHADIDPEFFKAFVAYICGNNLTSIIGLAVKHFDFGSMVEFSFPTGNLLIQKKEVKPNDNHLWLVTKWPVRSGAVAPEDGHVCAIVRDKDGNAIAHVKHEIKVNNSSEALKYLEQRDLLLEGEE
;
A
#
# COMPACT_ATOMS: atom_id res chain seq x y z
N MET A 1 7.55 -9.09 -12.77
CA MET A 1 6.41 -8.78 -11.89
C MET A 1 6.41 -7.29 -11.60
N LEU A 2 5.26 -6.60 -11.77
CA LEU A 2 5.17 -5.14 -11.70
C LEU A 2 5.72 -4.55 -10.39
N LEU A 3 5.40 -5.16 -9.25
CA LEU A 3 5.78 -4.65 -7.94
C LEU A 3 7.31 -4.55 -7.73
N ASN A 4 8.08 -5.53 -8.22
CA ASN A 4 9.54 -5.52 -8.11
C ASN A 4 10.20 -4.40 -8.93
N SER A 5 9.46 -3.70 -9.81
CA SER A 5 9.97 -2.53 -10.52
C SER A 5 9.87 -1.23 -9.72
N PHE A 6 9.07 -1.21 -8.65
CA PHE A 6 8.89 0.00 -7.83
C PHE A 6 10.08 0.25 -6.90
N PRO A 7 10.31 1.52 -6.50
CA PRO A 7 11.35 1.86 -5.53
C PRO A 7 11.17 1.11 -4.21
N SER A 8 12.28 0.84 -3.52
CA SER A 8 12.20 0.34 -2.14
C SER A 8 11.56 1.40 -1.24
N GLU A 9 10.88 0.98 -0.19
CA GLU A 9 10.31 1.88 0.83
C GLU A 9 11.34 2.89 1.40
N THR A 10 12.61 2.50 1.49
CA THR A 10 13.70 3.38 1.97
C THR A 10 14.12 4.46 0.98
N ALA A 11 13.67 4.37 -0.27
CA ALA A 11 13.89 5.37 -1.30
C ALA A 11 12.73 6.38 -1.42
N ILE A 12 11.68 6.25 -0.59
CA ILE A 12 10.55 7.17 -0.58
C ILE A 12 11.04 8.53 -0.04
N PRO A 13 10.87 9.62 -0.81
CA PRO A 13 11.28 10.95 -0.36
C PRO A 13 10.42 11.38 0.83
N SER A 14 11.04 12.05 1.81
CA SER A 14 10.36 12.56 3.01
C SER A 14 9.41 13.74 2.74
N ARG A 15 9.37 14.26 1.52
CA ARG A 15 8.54 15.42 1.13
C ARG A 15 7.21 14.97 0.55
N LYS A 16 6.14 15.72 0.86
CA LYS A 16 4.80 15.55 0.27
C LYS A 16 4.92 15.60 -1.26
N ILE A 17 4.33 14.65 -1.97
CA ILE A 17 4.28 14.70 -3.44
C ILE A 17 3.37 15.86 -3.84
N GLU A 18 3.85 16.75 -4.71
CA GLU A 18 3.14 17.95 -5.19
C GLU A 18 1.86 17.62 -6.00
N HIS A 19 1.63 16.35 -6.31
CA HIS A 19 0.55 15.86 -7.17
C HIS A 19 -0.66 15.32 -6.42
N VAL A 20 -0.53 15.02 -5.12
CA VAL A 20 -1.56 14.30 -4.37
C VAL A 20 -2.87 15.09 -4.33
N ASP A 21 -2.81 16.40 -4.11
CA ASP A 21 -3.99 17.26 -4.03
C ASP A 21 -4.73 17.31 -5.39
N ARG A 22 -4.01 17.27 -6.51
CA ARG A 22 -4.62 17.24 -7.85
C ARG A 22 -5.26 15.89 -8.17
N ILE A 23 -4.64 14.79 -7.75
CA ILE A 23 -5.23 13.45 -7.92
C ILE A 23 -6.46 13.29 -7.01
N ALA A 24 -6.43 13.86 -5.81
CA ALA A 24 -7.57 13.90 -4.89
C ALA A 24 -8.76 14.64 -5.52
N ALA A 25 -8.51 15.76 -6.19
CA ALA A 25 -9.52 16.47 -6.97
C ALA A 25 -10.11 15.58 -8.08
N ILE A 26 -9.28 14.87 -8.86
CA ILE A 26 -9.77 13.92 -9.89
C ILE A 26 -10.66 12.84 -9.27
N ILE A 27 -10.30 12.26 -8.14
CA ILE A 27 -11.14 11.25 -7.46
C ILE A 27 -12.49 11.85 -7.04
N SER A 28 -12.47 13.09 -6.53
CA SER A 28 -13.66 13.77 -6.00
C SER A 28 -14.59 14.31 -7.08
N ASP A 29 -14.05 14.75 -8.21
CA ASP A 29 -14.83 15.17 -9.38
C ASP A 29 -15.76 14.05 -9.90
N PHE A 30 -15.42 12.79 -9.60
CA PHE A 30 -16.21 11.60 -9.93
C PHE A 30 -16.96 10.99 -8.73
N GLY A 31 -16.89 11.59 -7.54
CA GLY A 31 -17.56 11.08 -6.33
C GLY A 31 -17.03 9.73 -5.84
N LEU A 32 -15.73 9.46 -6.05
CA LEU A 32 -15.10 8.17 -5.75
C LEU A 32 -14.24 8.20 -4.47
N GLU A 33 -14.41 9.20 -3.62
CA GLU A 33 -13.64 9.36 -2.38
C GLU A 33 -13.82 8.17 -1.45
N ASP A 34 -15.01 7.56 -1.39
CA ASP A 34 -15.29 6.40 -0.56
C ASP A 34 -14.75 5.09 -1.14
N PHE A 35 -14.35 5.09 -2.41
CA PHE A 35 -13.84 3.90 -3.12
C PHE A 35 -12.33 3.88 -3.23
N PHE A 36 -11.70 5.04 -3.45
CA PHE A 36 -10.28 5.13 -3.72
C PHE A 36 -9.53 5.99 -2.71
N SER A 37 -8.32 5.55 -2.40
CA SER A 37 -7.25 6.35 -1.81
C SER A 37 -6.10 6.46 -2.79
N ILE A 38 -5.24 7.45 -2.60
CA ILE A 38 -4.02 7.60 -3.39
C ILE A 38 -2.93 6.76 -2.72
N ALA A 39 -2.21 5.94 -3.49
CA ALA A 39 -1.13 5.11 -2.97
C ALA A 39 0.22 5.53 -3.57
N TYR A 40 1.24 5.65 -2.73
CA TYR A 40 2.62 5.69 -3.16
C TYR A 40 3.05 4.28 -3.55
N LEU A 41 3.50 4.09 -4.78
CA LEU A 41 3.97 2.81 -5.28
C LEU A 41 5.39 2.54 -4.77
N HIS A 42 5.52 1.49 -3.97
CA HIS A 42 6.81 1.06 -3.43
C HIS A 42 6.81 -0.46 -3.23
N ARG A 43 8.00 -1.01 -3.02
CA ARG A 43 8.18 -2.41 -2.62
C ARG A 43 8.80 -2.50 -1.24
N HIS A 44 8.32 -3.47 -0.48
CA HIS A 44 8.85 -3.81 0.85
C HIS A 44 9.91 -4.90 0.75
N HIS A 45 9.65 -5.92 -0.07
CA HIS A 45 10.54 -7.03 -0.35
C HIS A 45 10.43 -7.46 -1.82
N GLU A 46 11.40 -8.24 -2.29
CA GLU A 46 11.31 -8.85 -3.62
C GLU A 46 10.29 -9.97 -3.59
N VAL A 47 9.34 -9.93 -4.52
CA VAL A 47 8.32 -10.97 -4.65
C VAL A 47 8.84 -12.01 -5.66
N PRO A 48 8.91 -13.30 -5.30
CA PRO A 48 9.40 -14.35 -6.20
C PRO A 48 8.55 -14.51 -7.45
N GLU A 49 9.16 -14.92 -8.56
CA GLU A 49 8.44 -15.22 -9.80
C GLU A 49 7.29 -16.22 -9.58
N GLY A 50 6.17 -16.02 -10.28
CA GLY A 50 4.95 -16.82 -10.12
C GLY A 50 4.14 -16.52 -8.86
N LYS A 51 4.53 -15.50 -8.07
CA LYS A 51 3.80 -15.03 -6.90
C LYS A 51 3.26 -13.61 -7.08
N VAL A 52 2.30 -13.24 -6.24
CA VAL A 52 1.78 -11.86 -6.08
C VAL A 52 1.63 -11.54 -4.60
N LEU A 53 1.54 -10.25 -4.25
CA LEU A 53 1.18 -9.86 -2.89
C LEU A 53 -0.32 -9.99 -2.67
N LEU A 54 -0.69 -10.71 -1.62
CA LEU A 54 -2.06 -10.91 -1.18
C LEU A 54 -2.19 -10.48 0.29
N GLY A 55 -2.95 -9.41 0.52
CA GLY A 55 -3.40 -8.96 1.82
C GLY A 55 -4.56 -9.81 2.34
N LYS A 56 -4.59 -10.07 3.64
CA LYS A 56 -5.70 -10.73 4.32
C LYS A 56 -5.95 -10.07 5.67
N LEU A 57 -7.21 -9.99 6.08
CA LEU A 57 -7.60 -9.58 7.42
C LEU A 57 -7.01 -10.50 8.50
N VAL A 58 -6.53 -9.87 9.57
CA VAL A 58 -6.11 -10.47 10.84
C VAL A 58 -6.70 -9.63 11.98
N ASP A 59 -6.71 -10.14 13.21
CA ASP A 59 -7.48 -9.55 14.33
C ASP A 59 -7.28 -8.04 14.51
N GLU A 60 -6.04 -7.55 14.36
CA GLU A 60 -5.70 -6.14 14.57
C GLU A 60 -5.35 -5.39 13.28
N GLY A 61 -5.54 -6.00 12.10
CA GLY A 61 -5.27 -5.32 10.83
C GLY A 61 -5.16 -6.22 9.61
N VAL A 62 -4.11 -6.03 8.83
CA VAL A 62 -3.91 -6.72 7.54
C VAL A 62 -2.51 -7.31 7.45
N TRP A 63 -2.45 -8.59 7.08
CA TRP A 63 -1.20 -9.28 6.78
C TRP A 63 -1.07 -9.52 5.28
N THR A 64 -0.05 -8.93 4.67
CA THR A 64 0.22 -9.01 3.23
C THR A 64 1.43 -9.89 2.97
N THR A 65 1.28 -10.93 2.15
CA THR A 65 2.36 -11.90 1.85
C THR A 65 2.43 -12.28 0.39
N ALA A 66 3.60 -12.71 -0.06
CA ALA A 66 3.77 -13.30 -1.38
C ALA A 66 3.08 -14.69 -1.46
N ARG A 67 2.11 -14.83 -2.35
CA ARG A 67 1.35 -16.07 -2.60
C ARG A 67 1.49 -16.52 -4.03
N ALA A 68 1.63 -17.83 -4.24
CA ALA A 68 1.68 -18.39 -5.59
C ALA A 68 0.35 -18.14 -6.30
N ILE A 69 0.42 -17.77 -7.57
CA ILE A 69 -0.78 -17.49 -8.39
C ILE A 69 -1.70 -18.72 -8.43
N SER A 70 -1.14 -19.92 -8.41
CA SER A 70 -1.87 -21.20 -8.35
C SER A 70 -2.76 -21.37 -7.11
N ASP A 71 -2.44 -20.65 -6.03
CA ASP A 71 -3.07 -20.82 -4.72
C ASP A 71 -4.13 -19.75 -4.46
N ILE A 72 -4.36 -18.85 -5.43
CA ILE A 72 -5.29 -17.73 -5.30
C ILE A 72 -6.71 -18.20 -5.65
N ASP A 73 -7.64 -18.00 -4.71
CA ASP A 73 -9.07 -18.12 -5.00
C ASP A 73 -9.57 -16.85 -5.70
N LEU A 74 -9.72 -16.91 -7.01
CA LEU A 74 -10.20 -15.81 -7.84
C LEU A 74 -11.62 -15.35 -7.50
N LYS A 75 -12.43 -16.17 -6.81
CA LYS A 75 -13.79 -15.77 -6.40
C LYS A 75 -13.79 -14.86 -5.17
N ARG A 76 -12.68 -14.82 -4.45
CA ARG A 76 -12.51 -14.10 -3.19
C ARG A 76 -11.37 -13.09 -3.22
N THR A 77 -10.63 -13.04 -4.32
CA THR A 77 -9.48 -12.16 -4.46
C THR A 77 -9.84 -11.00 -5.37
N HIS A 78 -9.57 -9.79 -4.91
CA HIS A 78 -9.81 -8.57 -5.68
C HIS A 78 -8.57 -7.66 -5.68
N PRO A 79 -8.43 -6.75 -6.66
CA PRO A 79 -7.39 -5.74 -6.65
C PRO A 79 -7.41 -4.90 -5.37
N HIS A 80 -6.22 -4.65 -4.81
CA HIS A 80 -6.02 -3.72 -3.70
C HIS A 80 -5.35 -2.43 -4.16
N VAL A 81 -4.23 -2.55 -4.87
CA VAL A 81 -3.49 -1.40 -5.42
C VAL A 81 -3.46 -1.53 -6.93
N LEU A 82 -3.89 -0.48 -7.62
CA LEU A 82 -3.91 -0.36 -9.08
C LEU A 82 -2.81 0.60 -9.52
N SER A 83 -2.05 0.20 -10.53
CA SER A 83 -0.92 0.94 -11.07
C SER A 83 -1.09 1.16 -12.57
N VAL A 84 -0.63 2.31 -13.08
CA VAL A 84 -0.61 2.59 -14.52
C VAL A 84 0.70 2.07 -15.10
N VAL A 85 0.61 1.22 -16.12
CA VAL A 85 1.75 0.64 -16.82
C VAL A 85 1.74 1.11 -18.27
N VAL A 86 2.88 1.64 -18.72
CA VAL A 86 3.11 2.02 -20.11
C VAL A 86 4.09 1.02 -20.70
N GLN A 87 3.67 0.29 -21.73
CA GLN A 87 4.51 -0.64 -22.48
C GLN A 87 4.78 -0.07 -23.86
N THR A 88 6.05 0.02 -24.23
CA THR A 88 6.47 0.47 -25.56
C THR A 88 6.69 -0.76 -26.45
N GLY A 89 5.90 -0.87 -27.51
CA GLY A 89 6.06 -1.89 -28.54
C GLY A 89 7.33 -1.69 -29.36
N SER A 90 7.73 -2.73 -30.10
CA SER A 90 8.92 -2.68 -30.97
C SER A 90 8.81 -1.66 -32.11
N ASP A 91 7.59 -1.26 -32.47
CA ASP A 91 7.27 -0.23 -33.45
C ASP A 91 7.19 1.19 -32.84
N GLY A 92 7.47 1.33 -31.55
CA GLY A 92 7.36 2.58 -30.81
C GLY A 92 5.93 2.93 -30.37
N SER A 93 4.94 2.07 -30.64
CA SER A 93 3.59 2.25 -30.09
C SER A 93 3.61 2.15 -28.57
N GLN A 94 2.76 2.94 -27.90
CA GLN A 94 2.60 2.88 -26.45
C GLN A 94 1.25 2.27 -26.11
N GLU A 95 1.28 1.20 -25.33
CA GLU A 95 0.09 0.62 -24.73
C GLU A 95 0.03 1.02 -23.25
N ILE A 96 -1.10 1.59 -22.85
CA ILE A 96 -1.33 2.00 -21.46
C ILE A 96 -2.35 1.07 -20.84
N ARG A 97 -1.98 0.46 -19.72
CA ARG A 97 -2.83 -0.47 -18.96
C ARG A 97 -2.92 -0.05 -17.50
N ILE A 98 -4.05 -0.35 -16.86
CA ILE A 98 -4.18 -0.31 -15.40
C ILE A 98 -4.10 -1.76 -14.92
N LEU A 99 -3.12 -2.06 -14.09
CA LEU A 99 -2.89 -3.42 -13.57
C LEU A 99 -2.85 -3.41 -12.05
N PRO A 100 -3.42 -4.44 -11.39
CA PRO A 100 -3.23 -4.63 -9.96
C PRO A 100 -1.76 -4.95 -9.66
N SER A 101 -1.16 -4.20 -8.73
CA SER A 101 0.15 -4.49 -8.16
C SER A 101 0.05 -5.29 -6.85
N GLU A 102 -1.06 -5.13 -6.14
CA GLU A 102 -1.39 -5.86 -4.91
C GLU A 102 -2.84 -6.31 -4.94
N PHE A 103 -3.11 -7.43 -4.27
CA PHE A 103 -4.42 -8.03 -4.17
C PHE A 103 -4.83 -8.17 -2.70
N PHE A 104 -6.12 -8.40 -2.48
CA PHE A 104 -6.68 -8.65 -1.16
C PHE A 104 -7.64 -9.85 -1.21
N ASP A 105 -7.56 -10.73 -0.20
CA ASP A 105 -8.48 -11.86 0.02
C ASP A 105 -9.58 -11.45 0.99
N GLY A 106 -10.83 -11.59 0.55
CA GLY A 106 -11.99 -11.29 1.36
C GLY A 106 -13.25 -11.05 0.54
N PRO A 107 -14.36 -10.70 1.19
CA PRO A 107 -15.53 -10.21 0.47
C PRO A 107 -15.15 -8.92 -0.27
N SER A 108 -15.37 -8.91 -1.59
CA SER A 108 -15.30 -7.67 -2.36
C SER A 108 -16.32 -6.69 -1.77
N GLN A 109 -15.92 -5.43 -1.56
CA GLN A 109 -16.91 -4.40 -1.35
C GLN A 109 -17.83 -4.32 -2.58
N LYS A 110 -19.08 -3.88 -2.39
CA LYS A 110 -19.98 -3.64 -3.52
C LYS A 110 -19.27 -2.74 -4.52
N HIS A 111 -19.11 -3.22 -5.75
CA HIS A 111 -18.54 -2.43 -6.83
C HIS A 111 -19.45 -1.22 -7.05
N ALA A 112 -18.89 -0.01 -6.98
CA ALA A 112 -19.53 1.12 -7.64
C ALA A 112 -19.50 0.88 -9.15
N ASP A 113 -20.57 1.29 -9.82
CA ASP A 113 -20.52 1.52 -11.26
C ASP A 113 -19.62 2.75 -11.49
N ILE A 114 -18.32 2.50 -11.62
CA ILE A 114 -17.31 3.54 -11.83
C ILE A 114 -17.39 4.00 -13.29
N ASP A 115 -17.60 5.30 -13.50
CA ASP A 115 -17.56 5.92 -14.82
C ASP A 115 -16.17 5.68 -15.47
N PRO A 116 -16.09 5.05 -16.66
CA PRO A 116 -14.82 4.86 -17.36
C PRO A 116 -14.04 6.17 -17.62
N GLU A 117 -14.70 7.33 -17.67
CA GLU A 117 -14.03 8.63 -17.81
C GLU A 117 -13.13 8.95 -16.61
N PHE A 118 -13.41 8.40 -15.41
CA PHE A 118 -12.52 8.53 -14.26
C PHE A 118 -11.14 7.96 -14.56
N PHE A 119 -11.09 6.72 -15.06
CA PHE A 119 -9.82 6.06 -15.36
C PHE A 119 -9.07 6.77 -16.50
N LYS A 120 -9.77 7.35 -17.47
CA LYS A 120 -9.14 8.18 -18.51
C LYS A 120 -8.51 9.43 -17.92
N ALA A 121 -9.23 10.16 -17.07
CA ALA A 121 -8.73 11.37 -16.41
C ALA A 121 -7.51 11.05 -15.52
N PHE A 122 -7.61 9.99 -14.72
CA PHE A 122 -6.52 9.51 -13.87
C PHE A 122 -5.29 9.13 -14.69
N VAL A 123 -5.44 8.26 -15.70
CA VAL A 123 -4.33 7.81 -16.55
C VAL A 123 -3.68 8.97 -17.29
N ALA A 124 -4.47 9.89 -17.86
CA ALA A 124 -3.94 11.07 -18.55
C ALA A 124 -3.08 11.92 -17.61
N TYR A 125 -3.54 12.13 -16.37
CA TYR A 125 -2.77 12.89 -15.38
C TYR A 125 -1.49 12.17 -14.95
N ILE A 126 -1.56 10.87 -14.64
CA ILE A 126 -0.41 10.06 -14.22
C ILE A 126 0.66 10.02 -15.30
N CYS A 127 0.28 9.73 -16.55
CA CYS A 127 1.22 9.67 -17.66
C CYS A 127 1.79 11.06 -17.99
N GLY A 128 0.95 12.10 -18.05
CA GLY A 128 1.38 13.47 -18.38
C GLY A 128 2.36 14.08 -17.37
N ASN A 129 2.40 13.56 -16.15
CA ASN A 129 3.29 14.03 -15.08
C ASN A 129 4.40 13.02 -14.71
N ASN A 130 4.59 11.95 -15.50
CA ASN A 130 5.61 10.91 -15.25
C ASN A 130 5.48 10.22 -13.88
N LEU A 131 4.24 9.93 -13.44
CA LEU A 131 3.95 9.37 -12.11
C LEU A 131 3.72 7.85 -12.10
N THR A 132 3.91 7.16 -13.22
CA THR A 132 3.54 5.74 -13.42
C THR A 132 4.26 4.76 -12.48
N SER A 133 5.45 5.11 -12.00
CA SER A 133 6.22 4.33 -11.01
C SER A 133 6.14 4.88 -9.58
N ILE A 134 5.33 5.92 -9.36
CA ILE A 134 5.27 6.69 -8.11
C ILE A 134 3.88 6.63 -7.48
N ILE A 135 2.82 6.75 -8.28
CA ILE A 135 1.45 6.86 -7.79
C ILE A 135 0.56 5.77 -8.39
N GLY A 136 -0.26 5.18 -7.54
CA GLY A 136 -1.38 4.32 -7.89
C GLY A 136 -2.66 4.68 -7.14
N LEU A 137 -3.69 3.87 -7.35
CA LEU A 137 -4.94 3.93 -6.61
C LEU A 137 -5.01 2.74 -5.66
N ALA A 138 -5.31 2.98 -4.39
CA ALA A 138 -5.68 1.93 -3.47
C ALA A 138 -7.20 1.86 -3.32
N VAL A 139 -7.76 0.67 -3.52
CA VAL A 139 -9.16 0.39 -3.24
C VAL A 139 -9.36 0.36 -1.73
N LYS A 140 -10.34 1.13 -1.25
CA LYS A 140 -10.78 1.09 0.14
C LYS A 140 -11.61 -0.19 0.33
N HIS A 141 -11.15 -1.09 1.20
CA HIS A 141 -11.86 -2.33 1.51
C HIS A 141 -12.50 -2.31 2.91
N PHE A 142 -11.94 -1.52 3.81
CA PHE A 142 -12.34 -1.38 5.19
C PHE A 142 -12.02 0.04 5.65
N ASP A 143 -12.79 0.53 6.60
CA ASP A 143 -12.48 1.79 7.28
C ASP A 143 -11.68 1.47 8.54
N PHE A 144 -10.36 1.28 8.37
CA PHE A 144 -9.46 1.09 9.50
C PHE A 144 -8.94 2.41 10.08
N GLY A 145 -9.39 3.56 9.55
CA GLY A 145 -8.75 4.84 9.85
C GLY A 145 -7.25 4.82 9.53
N SER A 146 -6.46 5.54 10.34
CA SER A 146 -5.01 5.60 10.15
C SER A 146 -4.36 4.27 10.53
N MET A 147 -3.63 3.69 9.58
CA MET A 147 -2.87 2.44 9.76
C MET A 147 -1.38 2.70 9.80
N VAL A 148 -0.65 1.79 10.42
CA VAL A 148 0.81 1.72 10.50
C VAL A 148 1.28 0.43 9.86
N GLU A 149 2.09 0.55 8.81
CA GLU A 149 2.69 -0.60 8.14
C GLU A 149 4.08 -0.93 8.72
N PHE A 150 4.29 -2.22 9.00
CA PHE A 150 5.56 -2.82 9.42
C PHE A 150 5.98 -3.88 8.39
N SER A 151 7.15 -3.70 7.78
CA SER A 151 7.69 -4.61 6.77
C SER A 151 8.57 -5.69 7.39
N PHE A 152 8.36 -6.95 7.00
CA PHE A 152 9.15 -8.12 7.39
C PHE A 152 9.68 -8.85 6.15
N PRO A 153 10.70 -9.74 6.29
CA PRO A 153 11.23 -10.49 5.14
C PRO A 153 10.20 -11.36 4.40
N THR A 154 9.12 -11.77 5.07
CA THR A 154 8.11 -12.69 4.52
C THR A 154 6.78 -12.03 4.16
N GLY A 155 6.59 -10.76 4.54
CA GLY A 155 5.32 -10.06 4.43
C GLY A 155 5.32 -8.74 5.17
N ASN A 156 4.20 -8.02 5.12
CA ASN A 156 4.01 -6.78 5.84
C ASN A 156 2.74 -6.86 6.71
N LEU A 157 2.81 -6.27 7.89
CA LEU A 157 1.69 -6.13 8.80
C LEU A 157 1.25 -4.67 8.81
N LEU A 158 0.01 -4.40 8.41
CA LEU A 158 -0.65 -3.13 8.70
C LEU A 158 -1.46 -3.31 9.98
N ILE A 159 -1.27 -2.44 10.96
CA ILE A 159 -2.04 -2.40 12.22
C ILE A 159 -2.61 -0.99 12.44
N GLN A 160 -3.70 -0.86 13.18
CA GLN A 160 -4.27 0.46 13.49
C GLN A 160 -3.26 1.32 14.24
N LYS A 161 -3.10 2.59 13.84
CA LYS A 161 -2.16 3.53 14.46
C LYS A 161 -2.38 3.70 15.96
N LYS A 162 -3.63 3.59 16.40
CA LYS A 162 -4.02 3.67 17.81
C LYS A 162 -3.48 2.52 18.67
N GLU A 163 -2.98 1.45 18.06
CA GLU A 163 -2.37 0.29 18.74
C GLU A 163 -0.84 0.41 18.78
N VAL A 164 -0.25 1.42 18.15
CA VAL A 164 1.21 1.56 18.02
C VAL A 164 1.73 2.60 19.00
N LYS A 165 2.73 2.22 19.80
CA LYS A 165 3.42 3.16 20.70
C LYS A 165 4.20 4.19 19.88
N PRO A 166 4.00 5.50 20.11
CA PRO A 166 4.85 6.53 19.50
C PRO A 166 6.30 6.32 19.93
N ASN A 167 7.24 6.40 18.98
CA ASN A 167 8.67 6.32 19.25
C ASN A 167 9.39 7.33 18.37
N ASP A 168 10.16 8.22 18.99
CA ASP A 168 10.89 9.30 18.32
C ASP A 168 12.00 8.79 17.39
N ASN A 169 12.37 7.51 17.49
CA ASN A 169 13.32 6.86 16.59
C ASN A 169 12.68 6.32 15.30
N HIS A 170 11.36 6.45 15.14
CA HIS A 170 10.67 5.99 13.92
C HIS A 170 10.63 7.08 12.85
N LEU A 171 10.90 6.69 11.60
CA LEU A 171 10.59 7.53 10.45
C LEU A 171 9.19 7.18 9.95
N TRP A 172 8.25 8.08 10.18
CA TRP A 172 6.87 7.96 9.71
C TRP A 172 6.77 8.51 8.28
N LEU A 173 6.50 7.66 7.30
CA LEU A 173 6.28 8.06 5.91
C LEU A 173 4.83 7.80 5.52
N VAL A 174 4.13 8.82 5.05
CA VAL A 174 2.78 8.62 4.53
C VAL A 174 2.87 7.97 3.15
N THR A 175 2.30 6.77 2.99
CA THR A 175 2.31 6.02 1.73
C THR A 175 0.92 5.80 1.15
N LYS A 176 -0.14 6.11 1.92
CA LYS A 176 -1.51 6.17 1.40
C LYS A 176 -2.25 7.39 1.93
N TRP A 177 -2.92 8.11 1.04
CA TRP A 177 -3.73 9.28 1.38
C TRP A 177 -5.20 9.01 1.08
N PRO A 178 -6.08 8.94 2.09
CA PRO A 178 -7.51 8.96 1.84
C PRO A 178 -7.90 10.31 1.26
N VAL A 179 -8.83 10.27 0.33
CA VAL A 179 -9.46 11.45 -0.23
C VAL A 179 -10.74 11.73 0.54
N ARG A 180 -10.99 13.01 0.84
CA ARG A 180 -12.23 13.52 1.43
C ARG A 180 -12.52 14.91 0.87
N SER A 181 -13.71 15.09 0.29
CA SER A 181 -14.21 16.41 -0.14
C SER A 181 -13.22 17.20 -1.02
N GLY A 182 -12.61 16.56 -2.03
CA GLY A 182 -11.66 17.25 -2.93
C GLY A 182 -10.23 17.39 -2.41
N ALA A 183 -9.97 17.02 -1.15
CA ALA A 183 -8.65 17.13 -0.54
C ALA A 183 -8.18 15.76 -0.02
N VAL A 184 -6.88 15.65 0.25
CA VAL A 184 -6.40 14.56 1.10
C VAL A 184 -6.67 14.88 2.56
N ALA A 185 -6.95 13.85 3.34
CA ALA A 185 -6.94 13.91 4.80
C ALA A 185 -5.64 13.25 5.32
N PRO A 186 -4.52 14.00 5.43
CA PRO A 186 -3.24 13.46 5.88
C PRO A 186 -3.32 12.80 7.27
N GLU A 187 -4.15 13.34 8.15
CA GLU A 187 -4.43 12.83 9.49
C GLU A 187 -5.06 11.44 9.50
N ASP A 188 -5.86 11.11 8.49
CA ASP A 188 -6.53 9.81 8.33
C ASP A 188 -5.78 8.88 7.35
N GLY A 189 -4.59 9.29 6.92
CA GLY A 189 -3.66 8.54 6.05
C GLY A 189 -3.32 7.14 6.56
N HIS A 190 -3.10 6.18 5.64
CA HIS A 190 -2.23 5.06 6.03
C HIS A 190 -0.80 5.60 6.04
N VAL A 191 -0.18 5.49 7.19
CA VAL A 191 1.21 5.86 7.40
C VAL A 191 2.02 4.57 7.34
N CYS A 192 2.97 4.47 6.42
CA CYS A 192 4.00 3.45 6.55
C CYS A 192 4.96 3.91 7.66
N ALA A 193 5.08 3.13 8.74
CA ALA A 193 6.16 3.36 9.67
C ALA A 193 7.39 2.63 9.12
N ILE A 194 8.35 3.40 8.60
CA ILE A 194 9.71 2.86 8.52
C ILE A 194 10.27 2.91 9.93
N VAL A 195 9.97 1.86 10.68
CA VAL A 195 10.58 1.62 11.98
C VAL A 195 12.07 1.48 11.74
N ARG A 196 12.88 2.29 12.42
CA ARG A 196 14.35 2.22 12.34
C ARG A 196 14.89 1.66 13.65
N ASP A 197 15.95 0.88 13.59
CA ASP A 197 16.69 0.44 14.77
C ASP A 197 17.43 1.62 15.41
N LYS A 198 18.07 1.35 16.56
CA LYS A 198 18.89 2.33 17.30
C LYS A 198 20.04 2.93 16.48
N ASP A 199 20.42 2.27 15.39
CA ASP A 199 21.51 2.65 14.50
C ASP A 199 20.96 3.39 13.25
N GLY A 200 19.65 3.64 13.19
CA GLY A 200 18.96 4.39 12.14
C GLY A 200 18.62 3.57 10.89
N ASN A 201 18.85 2.25 10.89
CA ASN A 201 18.51 1.36 9.79
C ASN A 201 17.05 0.95 9.86
N ALA A 202 16.33 0.90 8.74
CA ALA A 202 14.97 0.33 8.75
C ALA A 202 15.00 -1.09 9.35
N ILE A 203 14.16 -1.37 10.36
CA ILE A 203 14.04 -2.69 11.00
C ILE A 203 13.62 -3.75 9.97
N ALA A 204 12.89 -3.34 8.93
CA ALA A 204 12.60 -4.11 7.73
C ALA A 204 13.85 -4.63 6.99
N HIS A 205 15.02 -4.07 7.26
CA HIS A 205 16.32 -4.45 6.68
C HIS A 205 17.19 -5.31 7.61
N VAL A 206 16.74 -5.73 8.79
CA VAL A 206 17.43 -6.78 9.57
C VAL A 206 17.11 -8.15 8.94
N LYS A 207 17.49 -8.31 7.68
CA LYS A 207 17.12 -9.39 6.75
C LYS A 207 17.58 -10.79 7.16
N HIS A 208 18.38 -10.92 8.22
CA HIS A 208 19.04 -12.18 8.55
C HIS A 208 18.78 -12.73 9.95
N GLU A 209 18.11 -11.99 10.84
CA GLU A 209 17.87 -12.45 12.22
C GLU A 209 16.39 -12.54 12.61
N ILE A 210 15.47 -11.93 11.84
CA ILE A 210 14.04 -11.92 12.17
C ILE A 210 13.33 -13.08 11.48
N LYS A 211 12.90 -14.08 12.27
CA LYS A 211 12.04 -15.18 11.81
C LYS A 211 10.58 -14.85 12.10
N VAL A 212 9.95 -14.10 11.20
CA VAL A 212 8.50 -13.83 11.20
C VAL A 212 7.94 -14.43 9.92
N ASN A 213 6.98 -15.35 10.04
CA ASN A 213 6.38 -16.07 8.90
C ASN A 213 4.86 -15.83 8.79
N ASN A 214 4.25 -15.27 9.84
CA ASN A 214 2.82 -15.00 9.91
C ASN A 214 2.55 -13.78 10.80
N SER A 215 1.31 -13.29 10.76
CA SER A 215 0.88 -12.12 11.54
C SER A 215 1.05 -12.31 13.05
N SER A 216 0.80 -13.51 13.59
CA SER A 216 0.96 -13.76 15.03
C SER A 216 2.42 -13.68 15.49
N GLU A 217 3.36 -14.14 14.66
CA GLU A 217 4.80 -13.97 14.90
C GLU A 217 5.22 -12.51 14.76
N ALA A 218 4.63 -11.78 13.80
CA ALA A 218 4.86 -10.36 13.61
C ALA A 218 4.41 -9.55 14.84
N LEU A 219 3.19 -9.78 15.32
CA LEU A 219 2.65 -9.12 16.52
C LEU A 219 3.53 -9.38 17.75
N LYS A 220 3.85 -10.65 18.03
CA LYS A 220 4.78 -11.02 19.12
C LYS A 220 6.13 -10.32 19.02
N TYR A 221 6.66 -10.17 17.81
CA TYR A 221 7.91 -9.46 17.58
C TYR A 221 7.78 -7.96 17.95
N LEU A 222 6.68 -7.33 17.58
CA LEU A 222 6.41 -5.92 17.89
C LEU A 222 6.17 -5.71 19.40
N GLU A 223 5.44 -6.61 20.06
CA GLU A 223 5.23 -6.61 21.52
C GLU A 223 6.56 -6.70 22.28
N GLN A 224 7.42 -7.66 21.92
CA GLN A 224 8.74 -7.85 22.54
C GLN A 224 9.68 -6.64 22.40
N ARG A 225 9.39 -5.76 21.45
CA ARG A 225 10.16 -4.54 21.17
C ARG A 225 9.49 -3.28 21.72
N ASP A 226 8.41 -3.44 22.48
CA ASP A 226 7.65 -2.33 23.07
C ASP A 226 7.10 -1.36 22.01
N LEU A 227 6.68 -1.89 20.86
CA LEU A 227 6.18 -1.11 19.73
C LEU A 227 4.64 -1.06 19.67
N LEU A 228 3.96 -1.95 20.40
CA LEU A 228 2.51 -1.96 20.51
C LEU A 228 2.07 -1.45 21.88
N LEU A 229 0.90 -0.81 21.94
CA LEU A 229 0.25 -0.46 23.19
C LEU A 229 -0.19 -1.76 23.89
N GLU A 230 -0.06 -1.79 25.22
CA GLU A 230 -0.58 -2.92 26.00
C GLU A 230 -2.10 -2.88 25.89
N GLY A 231 -2.73 -4.00 25.52
CA GLY A 231 -4.18 -4.09 25.53
C GLY A 231 -4.70 -3.81 26.94
N GLU A 232 -5.70 -2.95 27.07
CA GLU A 232 -6.48 -2.88 28.31
C GLU A 232 -7.18 -4.24 28.50
N GLU A 233 -6.80 -4.99 29.52
CA GLU A 233 -7.46 -6.24 29.95
C GLU A 233 -8.93 -6.04 30.34
#